data_AF-A0A960UZH0-F1
#
_entry.id   AF-A0A960UZH0-F1
#
_cell.length_a   1.000
_cell.length_b   1.000
_cell.length_c   1.000
_cell.angle_alpha   90.00
_cell.angle_beta   90.00
_cell.angle_gamma   90.00
#
_symmetry.space_group_name_H-M   'P 1'
#
loop_
_entity.id
_entity.type
_entity.pdbx_description
1 polymer ?
#
loop_
_entity_poly.entity_id
_entity_poly.type
_entity_poly.pdbx_seq_one_letter_code
_entity_poly.pdbx_strand_id
1 'polypeptide(L)'
;MTADQPQRKRGHKSSHPLSHAREIAMQSLYQLEIKAHKMDEVLRFGWLNQDLEPAKRDYARYLVQQVNQNRGALDVAIKVHARLHYSQMAVIVRTLLRLAIFELQTDEVPAPILIDEYIELTRKYDGEESVAFVNAVLDAWQREHVAAMEGQSESNESDSALS
;
A
#
# COMPACT_ATOMS: atom_id res chain seq x y z
N MET A 1 40.15 16.94 -18.19
CA MET A 1 39.33 17.66 -17.20
C MET A 1 37.93 17.09 -17.29
N THR A 2 37.65 16.02 -16.55
CA THR A 2 36.30 15.44 -16.47
C THR A 2 35.98 15.36 -14.99
N ALA A 3 35.12 16.27 -14.54
CA ALA A 3 34.69 16.33 -13.16
C ALA A 3 33.84 15.10 -12.85
N ASP A 4 34.40 14.22 -12.01
CA ASP A 4 33.69 13.15 -11.34
C ASP A 4 32.69 13.80 -10.36
N GLN A 5 31.39 13.73 -10.69
CA GLN A 5 30.34 14.25 -9.82
C GLN A 5 30.10 13.25 -8.68
N PRO A 6 30.07 13.71 -7.42
CA PRO A 6 29.86 12.81 -6.30
C PRO A 6 28.42 12.28 -6.30
N GLN A 7 28.28 10.96 -6.41
CA GLN A 7 27.01 10.27 -6.17
C GLN A 7 26.56 10.58 -4.73
N ARG A 8 25.51 11.38 -4.60
CA ARG A 8 24.86 11.68 -3.31
C ARG A 8 24.22 10.40 -2.77
N LYS A 9 24.88 9.77 -1.79
CA LYS A 9 24.26 8.73 -0.95
C LYS A 9 23.09 9.38 -0.20
N ARG A 10 21.85 9.09 -0.62
CA ARG A 10 20.64 9.46 0.14
C ARG A 10 20.74 8.75 1.49
N GLY A 11 20.69 9.53 2.58
CA GLY A 11 20.70 8.98 3.94
C GLY A 11 19.56 7.97 4.11
N HIS A 12 19.84 6.85 4.76
CA HIS A 12 18.82 5.88 5.16
C HIS A 12 17.76 6.62 6.00
N LYS A 13 16.59 6.93 5.43
CA LYS A 13 15.43 7.30 6.23
C LYS A 13 15.15 6.11 7.16
N SER A 14 15.00 6.36 8.45
CA SER A 14 14.56 5.33 9.38
C SER A 14 13.17 4.86 8.93
N SER A 15 13.08 3.59 8.52
CA SER A 15 11.84 2.90 8.16
C SER A 15 10.76 3.15 9.23
N HIS A 16 9.51 3.41 8.82
CA HIS A 16 8.41 3.61 9.75
C HIS A 16 8.28 2.44 10.75
N PRO A 17 7.84 2.64 12.01
CA PRO A 17 7.78 1.56 13.00
C PRO A 17 6.98 0.32 12.57
N LEU A 18 6.04 0.49 11.64
CA LEU A 18 5.14 -0.55 11.11
C LEU A 18 5.61 -1.18 9.78
N SER A 19 6.76 -0.78 9.20
CA SER A 19 7.22 -1.33 7.91
C SER A 19 7.35 -2.84 7.92
N HIS A 20 7.86 -3.42 9.02
CA HIS A 20 7.98 -4.87 9.13
C HIS A 20 6.62 -5.58 9.19
N ALA A 21 5.60 -4.95 9.78
CA ALA A 21 4.24 -5.49 9.78
C ALA A 21 3.64 -5.50 8.37
N ARG A 22 3.84 -4.43 7.58
CA ARG A 22 3.41 -4.36 6.17
C ARG A 22 4.10 -5.40 5.30
N GLU A 23 5.39 -5.62 5.53
CA GLU A 23 6.17 -6.67 4.84
C GLU A 23 5.59 -8.06 5.09
N ILE A 24 5.29 -8.39 6.35
CA ILE A 24 4.68 -9.68 6.72
C ILE A 24 3.25 -9.81 6.17
N ALA A 25 2.47 -8.73 6.18
CA ALA A 25 1.14 -8.72 5.58
C ALA A 25 1.17 -8.99 4.08
N MET A 26 2.09 -8.33 3.36
CA MET A 26 2.33 -8.58 1.94
C MET A 26 2.69 -10.03 1.67
N GLN A 27 3.65 -10.59 2.42
CA GLN A 27 4.10 -11.98 2.19
C GLN A 27 2.94 -12.96 2.39
N SER A 28 2.12 -12.72 3.41
CA SER A 28 0.95 -13.52 3.73
C SER A 28 -0.11 -13.49 2.62
N LEU A 29 -0.47 -12.30 2.14
CA LEU A 29 -1.40 -12.11 1.03
C LEU A 29 -0.89 -12.72 -0.28
N TYR A 30 0.42 -12.63 -0.54
CA TYR A 30 1.05 -13.29 -1.68
C TYR A 30 0.89 -14.82 -1.61
N GLN A 31 1.09 -15.43 -0.43
CA GLN A 31 0.88 -16.87 -0.25
C GLN A 31 -0.58 -17.27 -0.48
N LEU A 32 -1.55 -16.46 -0.04
CA LEU A 32 -2.98 -16.69 -0.31
C LEU A 32 -3.28 -16.69 -1.80
N GLU A 33 -2.70 -15.77 -2.56
CA GLU A 33 -2.97 -15.65 -4.00
C GLU A 33 -2.25 -16.71 -4.84
N ILE A 34 -0.98 -17.01 -4.56
CA ILE A 34 -0.19 -17.95 -5.37
C ILE A 34 -0.42 -19.42 -4.99
N LYS A 35 -0.43 -19.73 -3.70
CA LYS A 35 -0.50 -21.12 -3.23
C LYS A 35 -1.92 -21.58 -2.93
N ALA A 36 -2.91 -20.70 -3.12
CA ALA A 36 -4.32 -20.96 -2.81
C ALA A 36 -4.53 -21.49 -1.37
N HIS A 37 -3.66 -21.07 -0.44
CA HIS A 37 -3.82 -21.40 0.98
C HIS A 37 -5.11 -20.80 1.53
N LYS A 38 -5.67 -21.46 2.55
CA LYS A 38 -6.77 -20.87 3.32
C LYS A 38 -6.22 -19.79 4.24
N MET A 39 -7.03 -18.76 4.48
CA MET A 39 -6.70 -17.67 5.41
C MET A 39 -6.20 -18.19 6.76
N ASP A 40 -6.90 -19.17 7.34
CA ASP A 40 -6.55 -19.75 8.64
C ASP A 40 -5.19 -20.47 8.64
N GLU A 41 -4.78 -21.04 7.51
CA GLU A 41 -3.46 -21.67 7.37
C GLU A 41 -2.37 -20.59 7.38
N VAL A 42 -2.58 -19.52 6.62
CA VAL A 42 -1.61 -18.43 6.51
C VAL A 42 -1.39 -17.71 7.83
N LEU A 43 -2.48 -17.44 8.57
CA LEU A 43 -2.40 -16.78 9.88
C LEU A 43 -1.74 -17.65 10.96
N ARG A 44 -1.65 -18.97 10.75
CA ARG A 44 -0.97 -19.92 11.65
C ARG A 44 0.51 -20.11 11.34
N PHE A 45 1.03 -19.55 10.26
CA PHE A 45 2.43 -19.74 9.91
C PHE A 45 3.38 -19.14 10.94
N GLY A 46 4.49 -19.85 11.17
CA GLY A 46 5.48 -19.50 12.19
C GLY A 46 6.13 -18.13 11.95
N TRP A 47 6.38 -17.76 10.69
CA TRP A 47 6.98 -16.46 10.34
C TRP A 47 6.08 -15.26 10.64
N LEU A 48 4.77 -15.45 10.76
CA LEU A 48 3.86 -14.39 11.21
C LEU A 48 3.96 -14.15 12.73
N ASN A 49 4.54 -15.13 13.45
CA ASN A 49 4.62 -15.17 14.90
C ASN A 49 6.06 -15.04 15.43
N GLN A 50 7.06 -15.22 14.58
CA GLN A 50 8.48 -15.07 14.88
C GLN A 50 8.91 -13.63 14.59
N ASP A 51 9.76 -13.07 15.46
CA ASP A 51 10.46 -11.78 15.27
C ASP A 51 9.62 -10.49 15.22
N LEU A 52 8.34 -10.55 15.57
CA LEU A 52 7.45 -9.39 15.69
C LEU A 52 6.99 -9.16 17.14
N GLU A 53 7.13 -7.91 17.59
CA GLU A 53 6.42 -7.42 18.77
C GLU A 53 4.90 -7.64 18.64
N PRO A 54 4.17 -7.98 19.72
CA PRO A 54 2.75 -8.34 19.66
C PRO A 54 1.88 -7.34 18.87
N ALA A 55 2.05 -6.04 19.10
CA ALA A 55 1.28 -5.00 18.41
C ALA A 55 1.51 -4.98 16.89
N LYS A 56 2.76 -5.20 16.44
CA LYS A 56 3.08 -5.24 15.00
C LYS A 56 2.51 -6.49 14.34
N ARG A 57 2.52 -7.61 15.06
CA ARG A 57 1.88 -8.86 14.61
C ARG A 57 0.37 -8.70 14.48
N ASP A 58 -0.27 -8.08 15.47
CA ASP A 58 -1.72 -7.86 15.43
C ASP A 58 -2.10 -6.92 14.27
N TYR A 59 -1.30 -5.88 14.03
CA TYR A 59 -1.46 -5.02 12.87
C TYR A 59 -1.27 -5.75 11.54
N ALA A 60 -0.25 -6.61 11.41
CA ALA A 60 -0.06 -7.43 10.22
C ALA A 60 -1.27 -8.35 9.97
N ARG A 61 -1.81 -9.00 11.02
CA ARG A 61 -3.02 -9.84 10.92
C ARG A 61 -4.23 -9.02 10.48
N TYR A 62 -4.41 -7.84 11.05
CA TYR A 62 -5.46 -6.91 10.68
C TYR A 62 -5.39 -6.58 9.18
N LEU A 63 -4.22 -6.16 8.68
CA LEU A 63 -4.03 -5.86 7.26
C LEU A 63 -4.37 -7.06 6.36
N VAL A 64 -3.88 -8.26 6.69
CA VAL A 64 -4.15 -9.47 5.90
C VAL A 64 -5.65 -9.75 5.83
N GLN A 65 -6.35 -9.68 6.96
CA GLN A 65 -7.78 -9.94 7.04
C GLN A 65 -8.58 -8.91 6.25
N GLN A 66 -8.32 -7.62 6.50
CA GLN A 66 -9.09 -6.55 5.90
C GLN A 66 -8.85 -6.43 4.39
N VAL A 67 -7.60 -6.55 3.93
CA VAL A 67 -7.30 -6.51 2.50
C VAL A 67 -7.92 -7.70 1.77
N ASN A 68 -7.90 -8.89 2.37
CA ASN A 68 -8.54 -10.05 1.76
C ASN A 68 -10.08 -9.92 1.70
N GLN A 69 -10.70 -9.37 2.75
CA GLN A 69 -12.15 -9.09 2.78
C GLN A 69 -12.54 -8.05 1.73
N ASN A 70 -11.72 -7.01 1.54
CA ASN A 70 -11.99 -5.91 0.61
C ASN A 70 -11.38 -6.10 -0.78
N ARG A 71 -10.83 -7.28 -1.08
CA ARG A 71 -10.03 -7.55 -2.29
C ARG A 71 -10.71 -7.09 -3.58
N GLY A 72 -12.01 -7.37 -3.73
CA GLY A 72 -12.76 -6.98 -4.92
C GLY A 72 -12.85 -5.47 -5.12
N ALA A 73 -13.14 -4.72 -4.05
CA ALA A 73 -13.22 -3.26 -4.10
C ALA A 73 -11.84 -2.62 -4.37
N LEU A 74 -10.80 -3.14 -3.70
CA LEU A 74 -9.42 -2.69 -3.92
C LEU A 74 -8.96 -2.97 -5.36
N ASP A 75 -9.34 -4.11 -5.94
CA ASP A 75 -9.00 -4.46 -7.32
C ASP A 75 -9.69 -3.54 -8.33
N VAL A 76 -10.91 -3.10 -8.04
CA VAL A 76 -11.61 -2.08 -8.85
C VAL A 76 -10.87 -0.75 -8.76
N ALA A 77 -10.54 -0.29 -7.56
CA ALA A 77 -9.79 0.95 -7.36
C ALA A 77 -8.45 0.94 -8.13
N ILE A 78 -7.70 -0.16 -8.04
CA ILE A 78 -6.44 -0.31 -8.80
C ILE A 78 -6.69 -0.22 -10.30
N LYS A 79 -7.71 -0.91 -10.83
CA LYS A 79 -8.01 -0.93 -12.28
C LYS A 79 -8.39 0.43 -12.83
N VAL A 80 -9.06 1.27 -12.03
CA VAL A 80 -9.46 2.63 -12.45
C VAL A 80 -8.25 3.53 -12.67
N HIS A 81 -7.22 3.42 -11.81
CA HIS A 81 -6.06 4.32 -11.88
C HIS A 81 -4.85 3.72 -12.62
N ALA A 82 -4.82 2.40 -12.81
CA ALA A 82 -3.73 1.73 -13.51
C ALA A 82 -3.85 1.83 -15.02
N ARG A 83 -2.74 2.18 -15.68
CA ARG A 83 -2.62 2.15 -17.15
C ARG A 83 -2.39 0.75 -17.70
N LEU A 84 -1.85 -0.16 -16.87
CA LEU A 84 -1.56 -1.54 -17.25
C LEU A 84 -2.80 -2.43 -16.99
N HIS A 85 -3.03 -3.43 -17.85
CA HIS A 85 -4.06 -4.41 -17.56
C HIS A 85 -3.74 -5.18 -16.27
N TYR A 86 -4.77 -5.35 -15.44
CA TYR A 86 -4.65 -6.00 -14.14
C TYR A 86 -4.00 -7.40 -14.18
N SER A 87 -4.29 -8.17 -15.23
CA SER A 87 -3.72 -9.51 -15.45
C SER A 87 -2.22 -9.51 -15.76
N GLN A 88 -1.68 -8.39 -16.24
CA GLN A 88 -0.25 -8.25 -16.58
C GLN A 88 0.60 -7.80 -15.39
N MET A 89 -0.02 -7.33 -14.31
CA MET A 89 0.70 -6.94 -13.09
C MET A 89 1.25 -8.19 -12.38
N ALA A 90 2.44 -8.09 -11.81
CA ALA A 90 2.93 -9.11 -10.89
C ALA A 90 2.03 -9.20 -9.65
N VAL A 91 1.84 -10.41 -9.11
CA VAL A 91 1.00 -10.64 -7.92
C VAL A 91 1.47 -9.79 -6.73
N ILE A 92 2.79 -9.63 -6.58
CA ILE A 92 3.41 -8.80 -5.56
C ILE A 92 3.01 -7.32 -5.69
N VAL A 93 3.04 -6.76 -6.90
CA VAL A 93 2.65 -5.37 -7.19
C VAL A 93 1.19 -5.14 -6.84
N ARG A 94 0.30 -6.05 -7.27
CA ARG A 94 -1.13 -5.96 -6.94
C ARG A 94 -1.37 -6.04 -5.44
N THR A 95 -0.62 -6.89 -4.75
CA THR A 95 -0.72 -7.04 -3.29
C THR A 95 -0.29 -5.77 -2.56
N LEU A 96 0.82 -5.16 -2.98
CA LEU A 96 1.31 -3.89 -2.42
C LEU A 96 0.34 -2.73 -2.69
N LEU A 97 -0.21 -2.63 -3.90
CA LEU A 97 -1.21 -1.61 -4.22
C LEU A 97 -2.50 -1.76 -3.40
N ARG A 98 -2.98 -2.99 -3.17
CA ARG A 98 -4.15 -3.25 -2.32
C ARG A 98 -3.91 -2.80 -0.89
N LEU A 99 -2.76 -3.16 -0.34
CA LEU A 99 -2.36 -2.77 1.02
C LEU A 99 -2.24 -1.24 1.15
N ALA A 100 -1.58 -0.59 0.19
CA ALA A 100 -1.42 0.86 0.15
C ALA A 100 -2.76 1.59 0.11
N ILE A 101 -3.64 1.23 -0.83
CA ILE A 101 -4.96 1.85 -0.96
C ILE A 101 -5.80 1.61 0.29
N PHE A 102 -5.77 0.42 0.86
CA PHE A 102 -6.51 0.12 2.09
C PHE A 102 -6.05 0.99 3.27
N GLU A 103 -4.74 1.12 3.51
CA GLU A 103 -4.23 1.99 4.57
C GLU A 103 -4.54 3.47 4.29
N LEU A 104 -4.38 3.92 3.04
CA LEU A 104 -4.73 5.30 2.67
C LEU A 104 -6.22 5.65 2.92
N GLN A 105 -7.10 4.64 2.96
CA GLN A 105 -8.53 4.81 3.26
C GLN A 105 -8.86 4.77 4.75
N THR A 106 -8.03 4.11 5.57
CA THR A 106 -8.42 3.69 6.92
C THR A 106 -7.49 4.15 8.03
N ASP A 107 -6.24 4.50 7.69
CA ASP A 107 -5.21 4.85 8.65
C ASP A 107 -5.05 6.38 8.73
N GLU A 108 -4.67 6.88 9.91
CA GLU A 108 -4.40 8.30 10.16
C GLU A 108 -2.97 8.70 9.75
N VAL A 109 -2.14 7.72 9.34
CA VAL A 109 -0.78 7.99 8.85
C VAL A 109 -0.85 8.89 7.60
N PRO A 110 -0.11 10.02 7.58
CA PRO A 110 -0.09 10.91 6.43
C PRO A 110 0.22 10.18 5.13
N ALA A 111 -0.58 10.42 4.10
CA ALA A 111 -0.49 9.74 2.81
C ALA A 111 0.92 9.74 2.18
N PRO A 112 1.73 10.83 2.22
CA PRO A 112 3.09 10.79 1.70
C PRO A 112 4.00 9.78 2.40
N ILE A 113 3.79 9.55 3.71
CA ILE A 113 4.55 8.56 4.48
C ILE A 113 4.14 7.15 4.05
N LEU A 114 2.84 6.88 3.93
CA LEU A 114 2.35 5.57 3.46
C LEU A 114 2.85 5.27 2.05
N ILE A 115 2.78 6.23 1.13
CA ILE A 115 3.24 6.07 -0.25
C ILE A 115 4.75 5.77 -0.28
N ASP A 116 5.57 6.53 0.45
CA ASP A 116 7.01 6.28 0.56
C ASP A 116 7.29 4.84 1.04
N GLU A 117 6.56 4.36 2.05
CA GLU A 117 6.72 3.01 2.60
C GLU A 117 6.40 1.91 1.57
N TYR A 118 5.33 2.08 0.79
CA TYR A 118 4.96 1.13 -0.25
C TYR A 118 5.87 1.18 -1.48
N ILE A 119 6.48 2.34 -1.75
CA ILE A 119 7.55 2.47 -2.75
C ILE A 119 8.79 1.69 -2.33
N GLU A 120 9.21 1.81 -1.08
CA GLU A 120 10.37 1.05 -0.57
C GLU A 120 10.12 -0.46 -0.60
N LEU A 121 8.92 -0.91 -0.23
CA LEU A 121 8.55 -2.33 -0.35
C LEU A 121 8.52 -2.80 -1.81
N THR A 122 7.99 -1.99 -2.72
CA THR A 122 7.98 -2.31 -4.16
C THR A 122 9.41 -2.47 -4.68
N ARG A 123 10.30 -1.52 -4.34
CA ARG A 123 11.72 -1.59 -4.72
C ARG A 123 12.38 -2.85 -4.19
N LYS A 124 12.09 -3.22 -2.94
CA LYS A 124 12.66 -4.41 -2.29
C LYS A 124 12.21 -5.73 -2.93
N TYR A 125 10.95 -5.82 -3.37
CA TYR A 125 10.34 -7.10 -3.75
C TYR A 125 10.07 -7.32 -5.23
N ASP A 126 9.91 -6.25 -6.02
CA ASP A 126 9.62 -6.34 -7.46
C ASP A 126 10.64 -5.58 -8.30
N GLY A 127 11.31 -4.58 -7.72
CA GLY A 127 12.44 -3.87 -8.32
C GLY A 127 12.11 -2.44 -8.75
N GLU A 128 13.12 -1.74 -9.28
CA GLU A 128 13.03 -0.31 -9.59
C GLU A 128 12.06 0.00 -10.73
N GLU A 129 11.88 -0.91 -11.70
CA GLU A 129 10.97 -0.71 -12.84
C GLU A 129 9.51 -0.56 -12.39
N SER A 130 9.11 -1.25 -11.32
CA SER A 130 7.75 -1.22 -10.79
C SER A 130 7.48 -0.06 -9.84
N VAL A 131 8.52 0.59 -9.30
CA VAL A 131 8.39 1.75 -8.42
C VAL A 131 7.66 2.90 -9.12
N ALA A 132 8.07 3.21 -10.35
CA ALA A 132 7.45 4.29 -11.12
C ALA A 132 5.97 4.03 -11.39
N PHE A 133 5.62 2.77 -11.67
CA PHE A 133 4.24 2.36 -11.88
C PHE A 133 3.40 2.46 -10.60
N VAL A 134 3.88 1.90 -9.49
CA VAL A 134 3.17 1.95 -8.19
C VAL A 134 2.96 3.39 -7.75
N ASN A 135 4.00 4.23 -7.82
CA ASN A 135 3.88 5.65 -7.47
C ASN A 135 2.82 6.36 -8.32
N ALA A 136 2.82 6.13 -9.64
CA ALA A 136 1.83 6.76 -10.52
C ALA A 136 0.38 6.35 -10.20
N VAL A 137 0.15 5.09 -9.82
CA VAL A 137 -1.19 4.61 -9.42
C VAL A 137 -1.63 5.25 -8.10
N LEU A 138 -0.76 5.28 -7.09
CA LEU A 138 -1.08 5.85 -5.79
C LEU A 138 -1.30 7.37 -5.85
N ASP A 139 -0.48 8.09 -6.62
CA ASP A 139 -0.65 9.53 -6.86
C ASP A 139 -1.97 9.83 -7.56
N ALA A 140 -2.37 9.00 -8.54
CA ALA A 140 -3.63 9.17 -9.24
C ALA A 140 -4.83 8.90 -8.32
N TRP A 141 -4.76 7.83 -7.53
CA TRP A 141 -5.79 7.51 -6.53
C TRP A 141 -5.93 8.64 -5.49
N GLN A 142 -4.81 9.14 -4.96
CA GLN A 142 -4.80 10.18 -3.92
C GLN A 142 -5.40 11.49 -4.42
N ARG A 143 -5.04 11.94 -5.63
CA ARG A 143 -5.60 13.18 -6.20
C ARG A 143 -7.11 13.13 -6.34
N GLU A 144 -7.65 12.00 -6.78
CA GLU A 144 -9.11 11.84 -6.93
C GLU A 144 -9.82 11.88 -5.57
N HIS A 145 -9.25 11.24 -4.54
CA HIS A 145 -9.85 11.17 -3.22
C HIS A 145 -9.77 12.49 -2.45
N VAL A 146 -8.68 13.25 -2.61
CA VAL A 146 -8.58 14.60 -2.02
C VAL A 146 -9.60 15.55 -2.67
N ALA A 147 -9.71 15.55 -4.00
CA ALA A 147 -10.66 16.40 -4.72
C ALA A 147 -12.12 16.09 -4.35
N ALA A 148 -12.45 14.82 -4.11
CA ALA A 148 -13.79 14.41 -3.66
C ALA A 148 -14.13 14.93 -2.25
N MET A 149 -13.16 15.05 -1.34
CA MET A 149 -13.36 15.60 0.01
C MET A 149 -13.54 17.12 0.00
N GLU A 150 -12.81 17.82 -0.87
CA GLU A 150 -12.93 19.27 -1.04
C GLU A 150 -14.29 19.65 -1.66
N GLY A 151 -14.72 18.96 -2.72
CA GLY A 151 -16.03 19.22 -3.36
C GLY A 151 -17.26 18.88 -2.51
N GLN A 152 -17.12 17.96 -1.55
CA GLN A 152 -18.18 17.66 -0.57
C GLN A 152 -18.27 18.71 0.54
N SER A 153 -17.16 19.38 0.86
CA SER A 153 -17.13 20.44 1.87
C SER A 153 -17.81 21.73 1.37
N GLU A 154 -17.58 22.10 0.11
CA GLU A 154 -18.19 23.29 -0.51
C GLU A 154 -19.72 23.14 -0.76
N SER A 155 -20.19 21.91 -1.01
CA SER A 155 -21.61 21.62 -1.21
C SER A 155 -22.40 21.56 0.11
N ASN A 156 -21.79 21.14 1.22
CA ASN A 156 -22.45 21.11 2.52
C ASN A 156 -22.58 22.51 3.16
N GLU A 157 -21.62 23.42 2.93
CA GLU A 157 -21.69 24.80 3.44
C GLU A 157 -22.77 25.62 2.73
N SER A 158 -22.95 25.41 1.42
CA SER A 158 -23.93 26.12 0.60
C SER A 158 -25.39 25.74 0.91
N ASP A 159 -25.64 24.49 1.32
CA ASP A 159 -26.98 24.04 1.75
C ASP A 159 -27.31 24.51 3.19
N SER A 160 -26.30 24.69 4.05
CA SER A 160 -26.50 25.20 5.42
C SER A 160 -26.72 26.72 5.49
N ALA A 161 -26.22 27.48 4.50
CA ALA A 161 -26.37 28.94 4.44
C ALA A 161 -27.74 29.41 3.90
N LEU A 162 -28.59 28.47 3.45
CA LEU A 162 -29.93 28.71 2.90
C LEU A 162 -31.08 28.23 3.82
N SER A 163 -30.77 27.74 5.04
CA SER A 163 -31.74 27.50 6.14
C SER A 163 -31.59 28.53 7.25
#